data_AF-A0A099KK24-F1
#
_entry.id   AF-A0A099KK24-F1
#
_cell.length_a   1.000
_cell.length_b   1.000
_cell.length_c   1.000
_cell.angle_alpha   90.00
_cell.angle_beta   90.00
_cell.angle_gamma   90.00
#
_symmetry.space_group_name_H-M   'P 1'
#
loop_
_entity.id
_entity.type
_entity.pdbx_description
1 polymer ?
#
loop_
_entity_poly.entity_id
_entity_poly.type
_entity_poly.pdbx_seq_one_letter_code
_entity_poly.pdbx_strand_id
1 'polypeptide(L)' 'MIQLRCTKKVQDFIGVKKENLCKVSERESSLGNWMANIFIQDRRKIICFMNERTLLSFVLTGVTKPKAA' A
#
# COMPACT_ATOMS: atom_id res chain seq x y z
N MET A 1 -10.57 -0.98 -12.67
CA MET A 1 -9.94 -1.94 -11.75
C MET A 1 -9.44 -1.16 -10.54
N ILE A 2 -9.66 -1.64 -9.32
CA ILE A 2 -9.12 -0.99 -8.12
C ILE A 2 -7.61 -1.22 -8.10
N GLN A 3 -6.84 -0.15 -7.91
CA GLN A 3 -5.40 -0.23 -7.72
C GLN A 3 -5.02 0.02 -6.26
N LEU A 4 -4.09 -0.79 -5.75
CA LEU A 4 -3.39 -0.50 -4.50
C LEU A 4 -2.08 0.24 -4.83
N ARG A 5 -2.07 1.54 -4.61
CA ARG A 5 -0.96 2.45 -4.90
C ARG A 5 -0.03 2.50 -3.70
N CYS A 6 1.05 1.75 -3.79
CA CYS A 6 2.06 1.64 -2.74
C CYS A 6 3.14 2.71 -2.88
N THR A 7 3.48 3.42 -1.80
CA THR A 7 4.71 4.23 -1.79
C THR A 7 5.93 3.33 -1.99
N LYS A 8 7.07 3.91 -2.41
CA LYS A 8 8.32 3.16 -2.59
C LYS A 8 8.72 2.39 -1.33
N LYS A 9 8.53 2.99 -0.14
CA LYS A 9 8.80 2.34 1.15
C LYS A 9 7.95 1.08 1.36
N VAL A 10 6.68 1.10 0.93
CA VAL A 10 5.80 -0.07 0.98
C VAL A 10 6.26 -1.11 -0.04
N GLN A 11 6.53 -0.73 -1.29
CA GLN A 11 7.02 -1.64 -2.34
C GLN A 11 8.29 -2.39 -1.90
N ASP A 12 9.26 -1.65 -1.34
CA ASP A 12 10.52 -2.21 -0.82
C ASP A 12 10.27 -3.14 0.39
N PHE A 13 9.26 -2.84 1.22
CA PHE A 13 8.91 -3.66 2.37
C PHE A 13 8.28 -5.00 1.97
N ILE A 14 7.38 -5.00 0.98
CA ILE A 14 6.69 -6.20 0.48
C ILE A 14 7.51 -6.95 -0.59
N GLY A 15 8.64 -6.40 -1.04
CA GLY A 15 9.53 -7.04 -2.01
C GLY A 15 8.98 -7.10 -3.43
N VAL A 16 8.08 -6.18 -3.81
CA VAL A 16 7.51 -6.14 -5.17
C VAL A 16 8.50 -5.48 -6.12
N LYS A 17 8.90 -6.20 -7.17
CA LYS A 17 9.74 -5.68 -8.25
C LYS A 17 8.97 -4.71 -9.13
N LYS A 18 9.67 -3.72 -9.68
CA LYS A 18 9.09 -2.72 -10.59
C LYS A 18 8.43 -3.33 -11.83
N GLU A 19 9.01 -4.40 -12.37
CA GLU A 19 8.46 -5.13 -13.52
C GLU A 19 7.07 -5.75 -13.26
N ASN A 20 6.75 -6.01 -11.99
CA ASN A 20 5.47 -6.59 -11.56
C ASN A 20 4.44 -5.51 -11.20
N LEU A 21 4.78 -4.22 -11.32
CA LEU A 21 3.85 -3.13 -11.05
C LEU A 21 2.97 -2.88 -12.28
N CYS A 22 1.66 -2.79 -12.05
CA CYS A 22 0.75 -2.30 -13.07
C CYS A 22 1.01 -0.81 -13.34
N LYS A 23 0.81 -0.37 -14.58
CA LYS A 23 0.76 1.07 -14.90
C LYS A 23 -0.37 1.73 -14.11
N VAL A 24 -0.13 2.95 -13.63
CA VAL A 24 -1.18 3.75 -12.98
C VAL A 24 -2.28 4.00 -14.00
N SER A 25 -3.52 3.68 -13.60
CA SER A 25 -4.70 3.96 -14.40
C SER A 25 -5.40 5.19 -13.83
N GLU A 26 -5.73 6.13 -14.72
CA GLU A 26 -6.57 7.28 -14.42
C GLU A 26 -8.06 6.92 -14.39
N ARG A 27 -8.44 5.71 -14.82
CA ARG A 27 -9.82 5.25 -14.71
C ARG A 27 -10.17 5.06 -13.24
N GLU A 28 -10.96 5.98 -12.71
CA GLU A 28 -11.52 5.83 -11.37
C GLU A 28 -12.37 4.56 -11.31
N SER A 29 -12.00 3.66 -10.40
CA SER A 29 -12.94 2.64 -9.95
C SER A 29 -14.11 3.35 -9.25
N SER A 30 -15.33 2.83 -9.41
CA SER A 30 -16.49 3.30 -8.65
C SER A 30 -16.24 3.31 -7.13
N LEU A 31 -15.40 2.40 -6.63
CA LEU A 31 -15.02 2.27 -5.22
C LEU A 31 -13.76 3.09 -4.84
N GLY A 32 -13.13 3.77 -5.80
CA GLY A 32 -11.87 4.49 -5.61
C GLY A 32 -10.66 3.55 -5.50
N ASN A 33 -9.48 4.09 -5.76
CA ASN A 33 -8.22 3.39 -5.50
C ASN A 33 -7.80 3.56 -4.03
N TRP A 34 -6.82 2.76 -3.62
CA TRP A 34 -6.29 2.79 -2.26
C TRP A 34 -4.82 3.18 -2.28
N MET A 35 -4.44 4.12 -1.41
CA MET A 35 -3.05 4.50 -1.17
C MET A 35 -2.53 3.74 0.05
N ALA A 36 -1.34 3.15 -0.06
CA ALA A 36 -0.67 2.47 1.03
C ALA A 36 0.67 3.15 1.35
N ASN A 37 0.87 3.48 2.63
CA ASN A 37 2.12 4.01 3.15
C ASN A 37 2.58 3.23 4.38
N ILE A 38 3.89 3.17 4.63
CA ILE A 38 4.46 2.53 5.81
C ILE A 38 5.20 3.56 6.66
N PHE A 39 4.96 3.50 7.96
CA PHE A 39 5.63 4.30 8.97
C PHE A 39 6.01 3.44 10.18
N ILE A 40 6.79 4.01 11.08
CA ILE A 40 7.25 3.34 12.30
C ILE A 40 6.66 4.08 13.49
N GLN A 41 6.02 3.34 14.38
CA GLN A 41 5.53 3.83 15.66
C GLN A 41 5.88 2.78 16.72
N ASP A 42 6.43 3.21 17.85
CA ASP A 42 6.85 2.32 18.96
C ASP A 42 7.75 1.16 18.50
N ARG A 43 8.70 1.47 17.61
CA ARG A 43 9.63 0.51 16.96
C ARG A 43 8.95 -0.60 16.15
N ARG A 44 7.64 -0.48 15.88
CA ARG A 44 6.85 -1.40 15.06
C ARG A 44 6.55 -0.75 13.73
N LYS A 45 6.65 -1.54 12.66
CA LYS A 45 6.21 -1.10 11.33
C LYS A 45 4.68 -1.15 11.29
N ILE A 46 4.07 -0.09 10.75
CA ILE A 46 2.63 0.04 10.56
C ILE A 46 2.38 0.45 9.12
N ILE A 47 1.42 -0.19 8.46
CA ILE A 47 0.99 0.21 7.12
C ILE A 47 -0.35 0.91 7.24
N CYS A 48 -0.42 2.15 6.78
CA CYS A 48 -1.66 2.92 6.65
C CYS A 48 -2.22 2.74 5.24
N PHE A 49 -3.52 2.49 5.17
CA PHE A 49 -4.29 2.44 3.93
C PHE A 49 -5.31 3.55 3.95
N MET A 50 -5.47 4.24 2.83
CA MET A 50 -6.44 5.31 2.66
C MET A 50 -7.12 5.17 1.32
N ASN A 51 -8.45 5.18 1.31
CA ASN A 51 -9.21 5.25 0.07
C ASN A 51 -9.14 6.68 -0.50
N GLU A 52 -8.79 6.82 -1.78
CA GLU A 52 -8.58 8.13 -2.41
C GLU A 52 -9.85 8.98 -2.51
N ARG A 53 -11.03 8.33 -2.53
CA ARG A 53 -12.32 9.01 -2.74
C ARG A 53 -13.00 9.37 -1.42
N THR A 54 -13.04 8.42 -0.49
CA THR A 54 -13.81 8.55 0.76
C THR A 54 -12.94 8.99 1.94
N LEU A 55 -11.62 8.96 1.79
CA LEU A 55 -10.63 9.16 2.88
C LEU A 55 -10.76 8.14 4.02
N LEU A 56 -11.60 7.10 3.85
CA LEU A 56 -11.67 5.99 4.77
C LEU A 56 -10.27 5.41 4.95
N SER A 57 -9.81 5.39 6.20
CA SER A 57 -8.45 5.04 6.53
C SER A 57 -8.41 3.99 7.63
N PHE A 58 -7.46 3.06 7.51
CA PHE A 58 -7.19 2.07 8.54
C PHE A 58 -5.71 1.73 8.56
N VAL A 59 -5.26 1.12 9.66
CA VAL A 59 -3.87 0.69 9.84
C VAL A 59 -3.77 -0.81 10.05
N LEU A 60 -2.73 -1.40 9.47
CA LEU A 60 -2.28 -2.76 9.73
C LEU A 60 -1.07 -2.71 10.65
N THR A 61 -1.24 -3.24 11.86
CA THR A 61 -0.20 -3.38 12.88
C THR A 61 0.39 -4.79 12.88
N GLY A 62 1.57 -4.96 13.47
CA GLY A 62 2.18 -6.28 13.62
C GLY A 62 2.70 -6.88 12.31
N VAL A 63 2.93 -6.05 11.29
CA VAL A 63 3.44 -6.50 10.00
C VAL A 63 4.92 -6.90 10.12
N THR A 64 5.25 -8.08 9.63
CA THR A 64 6.62 -8.58 9.51
C THR A 64 7.04 -8.58 8.05
N LYS A 65 8.34 -8.47 7.79
CA LYS A 65 8.84 -8.54 6.41
C LYS A 65 8.55 -9.96 5.89
N PRO A 66 7.98 -10.11 4.67
CA PRO A 66 7.78 -11.44 4.11
C PRO A 66 9.11 -12.19 4.08
N LYS A 67 9.10 -13.47 4.47
CA LYS A 67 10.25 -14.34 4.24
C LYS A 67 10.45 -14.44 2.72
N ALA A 68 11.70 -14.28 2.27
CA ALA A 68 12.02 -14.52 0.86
C ALA A 68 11.60 -15.96 0.52
N ALA A 69 10.80 -16.11 -0.53
CA ALA A 69 10.44 -17.42 -1.09
C ALA A 69 11.66 -18.03 -1.79
#